data_AF-A0A2I4G8Y5-F1
#
_entry.id   AF-A0A2I4G8Y5-F1
#
_cell.length_a   1.000
_cell.length_b   1.000
_cell.length_c   1.000
_cell.angle_alpha   90.00
_cell.angle_beta   90.00
_cell.angle_gamma   90.00
#
_symmetry.space_group_name_H-M   'P 1'
#
loop_
_entity.id
_entity.type
_entity.pdbx_description
1 polymer ?
#
loop_
_entity_poly.entity_id
_entity_poly.type
_entity_poly.pdbx_seq_one_letter_code
_entity_poly.pdbx_strand_id
1 'polypeptide(L)'
;MAVEMVEHIQDIHEQVKLAIHESNAKYNVQANNHHRQVLFDVGDFVWAVLTCDRFPVEEYNKLKKWKIEPCEILQKINDNAYRLCLPSNLKTSDVFNVKHLRPYFVDSDGTTLNSRASSFQPEATDVGGSESDDIELSDCMLMALKYLKVAYQRKDGRKQ
;
A
#
# COMPACT_ATOMS: atom_id res chain seq x y z
N MET A 1 1.11 57.30 8.93
CA MET A 1 1.84 56.58 10.00
C MET A 1 1.31 55.16 10.25
N ALA A 2 0.21 54.92 10.97
CA ALA A 2 -0.21 53.54 11.26
C ALA A 2 -0.63 52.73 10.01
N VAL A 3 -1.29 53.37 9.04
CA VAL A 3 -1.75 52.72 7.79
C VAL A 3 -0.57 52.37 6.89
N GLU A 4 0.40 53.27 6.71
CA GLU A 4 1.61 53.04 5.90
C GLU A 4 2.48 51.91 6.46
N MET A 5 2.56 51.75 7.79
CA MET A 5 3.29 50.64 8.39
C MET A 5 2.63 49.29 8.10
N VAL A 6 1.29 49.24 8.07
CA VAL A 6 0.55 48.02 7.74
C VAL A 6 0.76 47.65 6.27
N GLU A 7 0.71 48.62 5.36
CA GLU A 7 0.99 48.41 3.93
C GLU A 7 2.42 47.90 3.72
N HIS A 8 3.41 48.47 4.41
CA HIS A 8 4.80 48.02 4.31
C HIS A 8 5.01 46.58 4.81
N ILE A 9 4.35 46.20 5.90
CA ILE A 9 4.42 44.81 6.41
C ILE A 9 3.76 43.83 5.43
N GLN A 10 2.65 44.22 4.80
CA GLN A 10 1.99 43.40 3.78
C GLN A 10 2.90 43.19 2.57
N ASP A 11 3.53 44.25 2.08
CA ASP A 11 4.48 44.19 0.96
C ASP A 11 5.67 43.28 1.27
N ILE A 12 6.29 43.41 2.46
CA ILE A 12 7.36 42.50 2.90
C ILE A 12 6.87 41.05 2.92
N HIS A 13 5.68 40.79 3.46
CA HIS A 13 5.14 39.44 3.56
C HIS A 13 4.85 38.83 2.18
N GLU A 14 4.37 39.63 1.23
CA GLU A 14 4.20 39.22 -0.16
C GLU A 14 5.54 38.90 -0.83
N GLN A 15 6.55 39.75 -0.66
CA GLN A 15 7.90 39.51 -1.18
C GLN A 15 8.50 38.22 -0.62
N VAL A 16 8.38 37.98 0.68
CA VAL A 16 8.88 36.76 1.34
C VAL A 16 8.12 35.53 0.82
N LYS A 17 6.80 35.60 0.67
CA LYS A 17 5.99 34.51 0.10
C LYS A 17 6.44 34.16 -1.31
N LEU A 18 6.65 35.16 -2.16
CA LEU A 18 7.12 34.97 -3.53
C LEU A 18 8.50 34.33 -3.57
N ALA A 19 9.44 34.81 -2.75
CA ALA A 19 10.79 34.25 -2.66
C ALA A 19 10.80 32.79 -2.19
N ILE A 20 9.98 32.44 -1.20
CA ILE A 20 9.84 31.04 -0.74
C ILE A 20 9.24 30.17 -1.85
N HIS A 21 8.21 30.66 -2.54
CA HIS A 21 7.58 29.92 -3.62
C HIS A 21 8.57 29.64 -4.77
N GLU A 22 9.33 30.65 -5.20
CA GLU A 22 10.33 30.51 -6.25
C GLU A 22 11.45 29.53 -5.86
N SER A 23 11.96 29.65 -4.63
CA SER A 23 12.96 28.73 -4.09
C SER A 23 12.46 27.29 -4.05
N ASN A 24 11.23 27.07 -3.56
CA ASN A 24 10.60 25.75 -3.51
C ASN A 24 10.37 25.18 -4.91
N ALA A 25 9.93 25.98 -5.87
CA ALA A 25 9.74 25.55 -7.25
C ALA A 25 11.07 25.07 -7.87
N LYS A 26 12.15 25.84 -7.67
CA LYS A 26 13.49 25.48 -8.14
C LYS A 26 14.01 24.20 -7.49
N TYR A 27 13.77 24.04 -6.18
CA TYR A 27 14.15 22.83 -5.45
C TYR A 27 13.37 21.60 -5.93
N ASN A 28 12.05 21.74 -6.11
CA ASN A 28 11.17 20.66 -6.54
C ASN A 28 11.57 20.12 -7.92
N VAL A 29 11.91 20.98 -8.87
CA VAL A 29 12.39 20.55 -10.19
C VAL A 29 13.63 19.68 -10.05
N GLN A 30 14.65 20.15 -9.31
CA GLN A 30 15.90 19.41 -9.15
C GLN A 30 15.70 18.10 -8.40
N ALA A 31 14.93 18.11 -7.31
CA ALA A 31 14.68 16.91 -6.50
C ALA A 31 13.85 15.86 -7.25
N ASN A 32 12.87 16.28 -8.05
CA ASN A 32 11.96 15.37 -8.74
C ASN A 32 12.48 14.86 -10.08
N ASN A 33 13.60 15.38 -10.61
CA ASN A 33 14.16 14.98 -11.91
C ASN A 33 14.38 13.46 -12.05
N HIS A 34 14.67 12.76 -10.95
CA HIS A 34 14.89 11.31 -10.95
C HIS A 34 13.76 10.51 -10.27
N HIS A 35 12.70 11.19 -9.82
CA HIS A 35 11.62 10.54 -9.10
C HIS A 35 10.61 9.95 -10.08
N ARG A 36 10.46 8.62 -10.09
CA ARG A 36 9.40 7.97 -10.86
C ARG A 36 8.06 8.21 -10.17
N GLN A 37 7.16 8.93 -10.85
CA GLN A 37 5.81 9.12 -10.33
C GLN A 37 5.05 7.79 -10.37
N VAL A 38 4.45 7.45 -9.24
CA VAL A 38 3.49 6.36 -9.09
C VAL A 38 2.21 7.02 -8.62
N LEU A 39 1.16 6.94 -9.43
CA LEU A 39 -0.15 7.50 -9.14
C LEU A 39 -1.15 6.36 -9.07
N PHE A 40 -2.13 6.53 -8.18
CA PHE A 40 -3.25 5.63 -8.06
C PHE A 40 -4.54 6.45 -8.04
N ASP A 41 -5.63 5.82 -8.44
CA ASP A 41 -6.96 6.39 -8.41
C ASP A 41 -7.85 5.68 -7.37
N VAL A 42 -8.97 6.32 -7.05
CA VAL A 42 -9.97 5.73 -6.15
C VAL A 42 -10.59 4.50 -6.83
N GLY A 43 -10.67 3.39 -6.11
CA GLY A 43 -11.11 2.09 -6.64
C GLY A 43 -9.96 1.18 -7.10
N ASP A 44 -8.73 1.68 -7.19
CA ASP A 44 -7.57 0.83 -7.46
C ASP A 44 -7.29 -0.08 -6.27
N PHE A 45 -6.92 -1.33 -6.58
CA PHE A 45 -6.43 -2.27 -5.58
C PHE A 45 -4.91 -2.19 -5.46
N VAL A 46 -4.43 -2.11 -4.23
CA VAL A 46 -3.01 -2.01 -3.92
C VAL A 46 -2.62 -2.91 -2.76
N TRP A 47 -1.38 -3.39 -2.79
CA TRP A 47 -0.76 -4.00 -1.62
C TRP A 47 -0.16 -2.91 -0.74
N ALA A 48 -0.54 -2.89 0.54
CA ALA A 48 0.04 -2.00 1.54
C ALA A 48 1.16 -2.72 2.32
N VAL A 49 2.31 -2.05 2.40
CA VAL A 49 3.46 -2.51 3.19
C VAL A 49 3.43 -1.83 4.55
N LEU A 50 3.34 -2.61 5.63
CA LEU A 50 3.44 -2.11 6.99
C LEU A 50 4.91 -1.95 7.39
N THR A 51 5.28 -0.75 7.81
CA THR A 51 6.60 -0.47 8.41
C THR A 51 6.64 -0.91 9.87
N CYS A 52 7.82 -1.26 10.39
CA CYS A 52 8.00 -1.68 11.79
C CYS A 52 7.43 -0.67 12.81
N ASP A 53 7.48 0.63 12.47
CA ASP A 53 6.93 1.74 13.26
C ASP A 53 5.40 1.68 13.46
N ARG A 54 4.68 0.98 12.57
CA ARG A 54 3.22 0.86 12.62
C ARG A 54 2.75 -0.36 13.44
N PHE A 55 3.68 -1.17 13.94
CA PHE A 55 3.39 -2.28 14.83
C PHE A 55 3.58 -1.85 16.28
N PRO A 56 2.67 -2.20 17.20
CA PRO A 56 2.92 -2.03 18.62
C PRO A 56 4.18 -2.82 19.02
N VAL A 57 5.02 -2.22 19.86
CA VAL A 57 6.36 -2.71 20.24
C VAL A 57 6.34 -4.16 20.75
N GLU A 58 5.22 -4.59 21.34
CA GLU A 58 5.04 -5.93 21.92
C GLU A 58 4.64 -7.01 20.89
N GLU A 59 4.18 -6.64 19.70
CA GLU A 59 3.75 -7.60 18.65
C GLU A 59 4.79 -7.77 17.52
N TYR A 60 5.96 -7.16 17.68
CA TYR A 60 7.04 -7.15 16.68
C TYR A 60 7.71 -8.53 16.55
N ASN A 61 7.40 -9.24 15.47
CA ASN A 61 8.11 -10.43 15.05
C ASN A 61 8.79 -10.16 13.70
N LYS A 62 10.13 -10.28 13.64
CA LYS A 62 10.94 -10.10 12.42
C LYS A 62 10.48 -10.98 11.23
N LEU A 63 9.73 -12.05 11.50
CA LEU A 63 9.21 -13.01 10.53
C LEU A 63 7.73 -12.81 10.16
N LYS A 64 7.00 -11.87 10.79
CA LYS A 64 5.58 -11.63 10.44
C LYS A 64 5.48 -11.06 9.02
N LYS A 65 4.43 -11.46 8.29
CA LYS A 65 4.15 -10.98 6.94
C LYS A 65 3.87 -9.47 6.99
N TRP A 66 4.71 -8.66 6.34
CA TRP A 66 4.60 -7.20 6.31
C TRP A 66 3.65 -6.65 5.24
N LYS A 67 3.03 -7.53 4.45
CA LYS A 67 2.13 -7.14 3.36
C LYS A 67 0.69 -7.41 3.80
N ILE A 68 -0.12 -6.36 3.80
CA ILE A 68 -1.58 -6.48 3.93
C ILE A 68 -2.11 -6.95 2.58
N GLU A 69 -3.16 -7.78 2.59
CA GLU A 69 -3.91 -8.20 1.40
C GLU A 69 -4.31 -7.02 0.49
N PRO A 70 -4.69 -7.27 -0.77
CA PRO A 70 -5.09 -6.19 -1.68
C PRO A 70 -6.20 -5.35 -1.05
N CYS A 71 -5.91 -4.08 -0.83
CA CYS A 71 -6.83 -3.11 -0.26
C CYS A 71 -7.25 -2.13 -1.36
N GLU A 72 -8.52 -1.78 -1.37
CA GLU A 72 -9.05 -0.74 -2.25
C GLU A 72 -8.66 0.65 -1.72
N ILE A 73 -8.27 1.55 -2.63
CA ILE A 73 -8.11 2.97 -2.32
C ILE A 73 -9.49 3.62 -2.25
N LEU A 74 -9.86 4.08 -1.06
CA LEU A 74 -11.13 4.76 -0.81
C LEU A 74 -11.07 6.26 -1.13
N GLN A 75 -9.90 6.87 -0.92
CA GLN A 75 -9.73 8.31 -1.11
C GLN A 75 -8.29 8.66 -1.43
N LYS A 76 -8.12 9.56 -2.41
CA LYS A 76 -6.84 10.22 -2.70
C LYS A 76 -6.76 11.54 -1.93
N ILE A 77 -5.84 11.64 -0.96
CA ILE A 77 -5.63 12.87 -0.18
C ILE A 77 -4.67 13.80 -0.94
N ASN A 78 -3.56 13.24 -1.42
CA ASN A 78 -2.64 13.87 -2.37
C ASN A 78 -1.92 12.76 -3.17
N ASP A 79 -1.09 13.12 -4.15
CA ASP A 79 -0.36 12.13 -4.96
C ASP A 79 0.59 11.23 -4.13
N ASN A 80 0.95 11.66 -2.93
CA ASN A 80 1.86 10.98 -2.01
C ASN A 80 1.13 10.20 -0.91
N ALA A 81 -0.19 10.35 -0.73
CA ALA A 81 -0.93 9.85 0.42
C ALA A 81 -2.37 9.45 0.05
N TYR A 82 -2.70 8.21 0.37
CA TYR A 82 -3.97 7.56 0.03
C TYR A 82 -4.58 6.93 1.28
N ARG A 83 -5.91 6.96 1.36
CA ARG A 83 -6.69 6.24 2.36
C ARG A 83 -7.13 4.90 1.80
N LEU A 84 -6.85 3.83 2.54
CA LEU A 84 -7.17 2.46 2.15
C LEU A 84 -8.34 1.90 2.96
N CYS A 85 -9.08 0.98 2.36
CA CYS A 85 -10.03 0.14 3.08
C CYS A 85 -9.27 -0.95 3.86
N LEU A 86 -8.77 -0.62 5.05
CA LEU A 86 -8.10 -1.59 5.91
C LEU A 86 -9.11 -2.49 6.65
N PRO A 87 -8.78 -3.77 6.87
CA PRO A 87 -9.56 -4.61 7.76
C PRO A 87 -9.45 -4.14 9.22
N SER A 88 -10.56 -4.23 9.95
CA SER A 88 -10.72 -3.67 11.31
C SER A 88 -9.85 -4.33 12.39
N ASN A 89 -9.18 -5.44 12.06
CA ASN A 89 -8.24 -6.12 12.95
C ASN A 89 -6.87 -5.43 13.01
N LEU A 90 -6.56 -4.52 12.06
CA LEU A 90 -5.31 -3.78 12.05
C LEU A 90 -5.42 -2.54 12.92
N LYS A 91 -4.59 -2.46 13.96
CA LYS A 91 -4.48 -1.28 14.85
C LYS A 91 -3.59 -0.18 14.26
N THR A 92 -3.73 0.08 12.96
CA THR A 92 -2.90 1.05 12.22
C THR A 92 -3.81 2.06 11.52
N SER A 93 -3.31 3.29 11.29
CA SER A 93 -4.02 4.26 10.46
C SER A 93 -4.24 3.74 9.04
N ASP A 94 -5.40 4.08 8.50
CA ASP A 94 -5.87 3.83 7.14
C ASP A 94 -5.17 4.69 6.08
N VAL A 95 -4.36 5.68 6.47
CA VAL A 95 -3.60 6.54 5.55
C VAL A 95 -2.18 6.03 5.32
N PHE A 96 -1.86 5.81 4.04
CA PHE A 96 -0.58 5.28 3.60
C PHE A 96 0.10 6.24 2.63
N ASN A 97 1.42 6.34 2.79
CA ASN A 97 2.26 7.04 1.82
C ASN A 97 2.45 6.16 0.57
N VAL A 98 2.49 6.76 -0.62
CA VAL A 98 2.67 6.09 -1.92
C VAL A 98 3.90 5.17 -1.94
N LYS A 99 4.97 5.51 -1.21
CA LYS A 99 6.19 4.69 -1.11
C LYS A 99 5.93 3.30 -0.50
N HIS A 100 4.87 3.17 0.30
CA HIS A 100 4.43 1.95 0.96
C HIS A 100 3.33 1.21 0.21
N LEU A 101 2.94 1.71 -0.97
CA LEU A 101 1.95 1.07 -1.83
C LEU A 101 2.64 0.36 -3.00
N ARG A 102 2.04 -0.74 -3.42
CA ARG A 102 2.41 -1.47 -4.64
C ARG A 102 1.14 -1.78 -5.43
N PRO A 103 1.13 -1.57 -6.76
CA PRO A 103 -0.02 -1.90 -7.59
C PRO A 103 -0.36 -3.39 -7.47
N TYR A 104 -1.65 -3.71 -7.37
CA TYR A 104 -2.13 -5.08 -7.51
C TYR A 104 -2.71 -5.27 -8.91
N PHE A 105 -2.13 -6.20 -9.66
CA PHE A 105 -2.66 -6.63 -10.95
C PHE A 105 -3.48 -7.90 -10.73
N VAL A 106 -4.79 -7.82 -11.00
CA VAL A 106 -5.63 -9.00 -11.13
C VAL A 106 -5.54 -9.43 -12.58
N ASP A 107 -4.74 -10.45 -12.86
CA ASP A 107 -4.74 -11.06 -14.17
C ASP A 107 -6.13 -11.66 -14.42
N SER A 108 -6.83 -11.13 -15.42
CA SER A 108 -8.22 -11.47 -15.77
C SER A 108 -8.40 -12.92 -16.25
N ASP A 109 -7.32 -13.69 -16.36
CA ASP A 109 -7.28 -15.00 -17.00
C ASP A 109 -6.88 -16.12 -16.04
N GLY A 110 -7.09 -15.98 -14.72
CA GLY A 110 -7.11 -17.11 -13.77
C GLY A 110 -5.85 -18.01 -13.76
N THR A 111 -4.76 -17.58 -14.38
CA THR A 111 -3.55 -18.37 -14.54
C THR A 111 -2.51 -17.79 -13.61
N THR A 112 -2.54 -18.26 -12.36
CA THR A 112 -1.40 -18.11 -11.45
C THR A 112 -0.20 -18.81 -12.06
N LEU A 113 0.55 -18.10 -12.92
CA LEU A 113 1.91 -18.46 -13.30
C LEU A 113 2.81 -17.33 -12.80
N ASN A 114 3.35 -17.57 -11.61
CA ASN A 114 4.75 -17.31 -11.27
C ASN A 114 5.58 -16.58 -12.35
N SER A 115 5.42 -15.26 -12.49
CA SER A 115 6.39 -14.40 -13.20
C SER A 115 7.72 -14.23 -12.43
N ARG A 116 8.06 -15.23 -11.60
CA ARG A 116 9.38 -15.45 -11.05
C ARG A 116 9.82 -16.88 -11.35
N ALA A 117 9.73 -17.27 -12.63
CA ALA A 117 10.52 -18.37 -13.18
C ALA A 117 11.99 -17.94 -13.19
N SER A 118 12.64 -18.03 -12.02
CA SER A 118 14.08 -18.20 -11.96
C SER A 118 14.37 -19.57 -12.54
N SER A 119 15.02 -19.61 -13.69
CA SER A 119 15.51 -20.82 -14.35
C SER A 119 16.58 -21.48 -13.49
N PHE A 120 16.22 -22.46 -12.67
CA PHE A 120 17.16 -23.50 -12.22
C PHE A 120 16.38 -24.81 -12.07
N GLN A 121 16.60 -25.72 -13.01
CA GLN A 121 16.36 -27.15 -12.76
C GLN A 121 17.53 -27.65 -11.90
N PRO A 122 17.26 -28.49 -10.89
CA PRO A 122 17.88 -29.80 -10.96
C PRO A 122 16.94 -30.95 -10.56
N GLU A 123 17.23 -32.05 -11.22
CA GLU A 123 16.67 -33.40 -11.16
C GLU A 123 16.78 -34.06 -9.77
N ALA A 124 15.89 -35.03 -9.53
CA ALA A 124 15.48 -35.59 -8.24
C ALA A 124 16.48 -36.55 -7.54
N THR A 125 16.35 -36.71 -6.21
CA THR A 125 16.50 -38.02 -5.54
C THR A 125 15.76 -38.09 -4.18
N ASP A 126 15.30 -39.30 -3.86
CA ASP A 126 14.33 -39.77 -2.85
C ASP A 126 14.85 -39.88 -1.39
N VAL A 127 13.89 -39.97 -0.43
CA VAL A 127 13.93 -40.53 0.95
C VAL A 127 13.39 -39.58 2.05
N GLY A 128 12.14 -39.83 2.43
CA GLY A 128 11.72 -40.17 3.80
C GLY A 128 11.73 -39.10 4.90
N GLY A 129 10.54 -38.73 5.37
CA GLY A 129 10.35 -38.03 6.65
C GLY A 129 8.92 -37.52 6.83
N SER A 130 8.01 -38.40 7.26
CA SER A 130 6.67 -38.04 7.73
C SER A 130 6.76 -37.39 9.12
N GLU A 131 6.47 -36.10 9.22
CA GLU A 131 6.07 -35.46 10.48
C GLU A 131 4.76 -34.71 10.22
N SER A 132 3.69 -35.28 10.77
CA SER A 132 2.37 -34.66 10.82
C SER A 132 2.42 -33.56 11.85
N ASP A 133 2.83 -32.37 11.44
CA ASP A 133 2.57 -31.17 12.21
C ASP A 133 1.15 -30.74 11.90
N ASP A 134 0.28 -30.86 12.90
CA ASP A 134 -1.04 -30.24 12.89
C ASP A 134 -0.87 -28.74 12.67
N ILE A 135 -0.94 -28.31 11.41
CA ILE A 135 -0.96 -26.89 11.04
C ILE A 135 -2.30 -26.37 11.52
N GLU A 136 -2.33 -25.86 12.76
CA GLU A 136 -3.44 -25.06 13.25
C GLU A 136 -3.73 -24.01 12.19
N LEU A 137 -4.91 -24.15 11.59
CA LEU A 137 -5.37 -23.37 10.46
C LEU A 137 -5.47 -21.92 10.94
N SER A 138 -4.39 -21.15 10.75
CA SER A 138 -4.31 -19.76 11.20
C SER A 138 -5.60 -19.02 10.81
N ASP A 139 -6.15 -18.23 11.74
CA ASP A 139 -7.40 -17.48 11.54
C ASP A 139 -7.43 -16.68 10.22
N CYS A 140 -6.25 -16.32 9.70
CA CYS A 140 -6.07 -15.68 8.40
C CYS A 140 -6.42 -16.61 7.21
N MET A 141 -6.04 -17.88 7.26
CA MET A 141 -6.42 -18.92 6.29
C MET A 141 -7.91 -19.26 6.39
N LEU A 142 -8.45 -19.28 7.61
CA LEU A 142 -9.88 -19.51 7.85
C LEU A 142 -10.73 -18.35 7.30
N MET A 143 -10.24 -17.11 7.39
CA MET A 143 -10.89 -15.94 6.77
C MET A 143 -10.77 -15.96 5.24
N ALA A 144 -9.62 -16.34 4.68
CA ALA A 144 -9.44 -16.50 3.23
C ALA A 144 -10.39 -17.57 2.66
N LEU A 145 -10.56 -18.71 3.34
CA LEU A 145 -11.50 -19.76 2.94
C LEU A 145 -12.96 -19.31 3.09
N LYS A 146 -13.31 -18.53 4.12
CA LYS A 146 -14.64 -17.91 4.26
C LYS A 146 -14.93 -16.93 3.13
N TYR A 147 -13.97 -16.08 2.77
CA TYR A 147 -14.14 -15.07 1.72
C TYR A 147 -14.26 -15.71 0.33
N LEU A 148 -13.44 -16.74 0.03
CA LEU A 148 -13.57 -17.53 -1.19
C LEU A 148 -14.92 -18.27 -1.23
N LYS A 149 -15.38 -18.88 -0.13
CA LYS A 149 -16.70 -19.53 -0.07
C LYS A 149 -17.82 -18.53 -0.38
N VAL A 150 -17.79 -17.33 0.19
CA VAL A 150 -18.80 -16.28 -0.07
C VAL A 150 -18.72 -15.75 -1.51
N ALA A 151 -17.53 -15.60 -2.07
CA ALA A 151 -17.32 -15.14 -3.44
C ALA A 151 -17.81 -16.18 -4.48
N TYR A 152 -17.60 -17.47 -4.23
CA TYR A 152 -18.11 -18.55 -5.08
C TYR A 152 -19.64 -18.68 -4.99
N GLN A 153 -20.24 -18.53 -3.80
CA GLN A 153 -21.69 -18.60 -3.62
C GLN A 153 -22.46 -17.43 -4.26
N ARG A 154 -21.82 -16.26 -4.45
CA ARG A 154 -22.40 -15.14 -5.22
C ARG A 154 -22.42 -15.37 -6.73
N LYS A 155 -21.61 -16.31 -7.26
CA LYS A 155 -21.57 -16.64 -8.70
C LYS A 155 -22.59 -17.71 -9.11
N ASP A 156 -23.09 -18.53 -8.19
CA ASP A 156 -24.13 -19.55 -8.48
C ASP A 156 -25.58 -19.03 -8.41
N GLY A 157 -25.79 -17.77 -8.01
CA GLY A 157 -27.12 -17.16 -7.88
C GLY A 157 -27.67 -16.43 -9.12
N ARG A 158 -26.96 -16.42 -10.26
CA ARG A 158 -27.45 -15.84 -11.53
C ARG A 158 -27.44 -16.87 -12.65
N LYS A 159 -28.38 -17.82 -12.56
CA LYS A 159 -28.99 -18.49 -13.71
C LYS A 159 -30.50 -18.42 -13.54
N GLN A 160 -31.10 -17.37 -14.10
CA GLN A 160 -32.44 -17.43 -14.68
C GLN A 160 -32.24 -17.45 -16.20
#